data_AF-A0A2N7HP61-F1
#
_entry.id   AF-A0A2N7HP61-F1
#
_cell.length_a   1.000
_cell.length_b   1.000
_cell.length_c   1.000
_cell.angle_alpha   90.00
_cell.angle_beta   90.00
_cell.angle_gamma   90.00
#
_symmetry.space_group_name_H-M   'P 1'
#
loop_
_entity.id
_entity.type
_entity.pdbx_description
1 polymer ?
#
loop_
_entity_poly.entity_id
_entity_poly.type
_entity_poly.pdbx_seq_one_letter_code
_entity_poly.pdbx_strand_id
1 'polypeptide(L)' 'MTISQQLYDQINQLDLKKTRRSKIDHLQQEILFLRQWLNYCQIQSWLKKEKNIEISISQLAHCINHRWVDK' A
#
# COMPACT_ATOMS: atom_id res chain seq x y z
N MET A 1 -7.06 -1.05 -36.09
CA MET A 1 -6.75 -0.93 -34.65
C MET A 1 -7.02 -2.28 -34.01
N THR A 2 -5.99 -2.92 -33.48
CA THR A 2 -6.10 -4.28 -32.94
C THR A 2 -6.66 -4.25 -31.53
N ILE A 3 -7.47 -5.25 -31.17
CA ILE A 3 -8.04 -5.43 -29.82
C ILE A 3 -6.94 -5.35 -28.75
N SER A 4 -5.73 -5.82 -29.08
CA SER A 4 -4.54 -5.73 -28.24
C SER A 4 -4.19 -4.30 -27.82
N GLN A 5 -4.31 -3.32 -28.71
CA GLN A 5 -4.03 -1.92 -28.38
C GLN A 5 -5.11 -1.33 -27.47
N GLN A 6 -6.39 -1.66 -27.68
CA GLN A 6 -7.47 -1.21 -26.80
C GLN A 6 -7.37 -1.82 -25.40
N LEU A 7 -6.94 -3.09 -25.29
CA LEU A 7 -6.67 -3.72 -24.00
C LEU A 7 -5.47 -3.07 -23.30
N TYR A 8 -4.39 -2.76 -24.03
CA TYR A 8 -3.26 -2.03 -23.48
C TYR A 8 -3.63 -0.61 -23.05
N ASP A 9 -4.47 0.08 -23.80
CA ASP A 9 -4.95 1.42 -23.45
C ASP A 9 -5.88 1.38 -22.23
N GLN A 10 -6.77 0.39 -22.14
CA GLN A 10 -7.62 0.19 -20.95
C GLN A 10 -6.80 -0.16 -19.70
N ILE A 11 -5.74 -0.98 -19.85
CA ILE A 11 -4.79 -1.27 -18.77
C ILE A 11 -4.03 0.00 -18.37
N ASN A 12 -3.54 0.79 -19.34
CA ASN A 12 -2.85 2.05 -19.07
C ASN A 12 -3.77 3.12 -18.45
N GLN A 13 -5.06 3.15 -18.82
CA GLN A 13 -6.04 4.05 -18.21
C GLN A 13 -6.42 3.62 -16.78
N LEU A 14 -6.45 2.32 -16.49
CA LEU A 14 -6.53 1.80 -15.11
C LEU A 14 -5.28 2.16 -14.30
N ASP A 15 -4.10 2.13 -14.93
CA ASP A 15 -2.82 2.50 -14.32
C ASP A 15 -2.69 4.03 -14.13
N LEU A 16 -3.35 4.87 -14.96
CA LEU A 16 -3.40 6.33 -14.80
C LEU A 16 -4.31 6.79 -13.65
N LYS A 17 -5.23 5.92 -13.17
CA LYS A 17 -5.81 6.03 -11.83
C LYS A 17 -4.88 5.48 -10.74
N LYS A 18 -3.55 5.58 -10.94
CA LYS A 18 -2.52 5.56 -9.89
C LYS A 18 -2.76 6.71 -8.91
N THR A 19 -3.80 6.53 -8.10
CA THR A 19 -3.82 6.89 -6.69
C THR A 19 -2.43 6.55 -6.18
N ARG A 20 -1.58 7.56 -5.96
CA ARG A 20 -0.17 7.44 -5.56
C ARG A 20 0.04 6.17 -4.74
N ARG A 21 0.40 5.05 -5.36
CA ARG A 21 0.61 3.78 -4.66
C ARG A 21 1.77 4.07 -3.73
N SER A 22 1.44 4.22 -2.46
CA SER A 22 2.43 4.65 -1.49
C SER A 22 3.42 3.51 -1.42
N LYS A 23 4.70 3.80 -1.14
CA LYS A 23 5.75 2.78 -1.02
C LYS A 23 5.39 1.68 -0.01
N ILE A 24 4.31 1.82 0.73
CA ILE A 24 3.84 0.90 1.76
C ILE A 24 2.67 0.01 1.26
N ASP A 25 2.02 0.31 0.13
CA ASP A 25 0.87 -0.49 -0.38
C ASP A 25 1.29 -1.93 -0.75
N HIS A 26 2.50 -2.12 -1.26
CA HIS A 26 3.00 -3.48 -1.56
C HIS A 26 3.23 -4.31 -0.30
N LEU A 27 3.28 -3.68 0.87
CA LEU A 27 3.46 -4.30 2.18
C LEU A 27 2.14 -4.38 2.96
N GLN A 28 1.01 -4.04 2.34
CA GLN A 28 -0.30 -4.02 3.01
C GLN A 28 -0.60 -5.34 3.73
N GLN A 29 -0.43 -6.48 3.05
CA GLN A 29 -0.70 -7.79 3.64
C GLN A 29 0.25 -8.11 4.80
N GLU A 30 1.55 -7.83 4.65
CA GLU A 30 2.53 -8.03 5.73
C GLU A 30 2.19 -7.16 6.95
N ILE A 31 1.82 -5.89 6.72
CA ILE A 31 1.50 -4.96 7.80
C ILE A 31 0.18 -5.31 8.49
N LEU A 32 -0.85 -5.72 7.75
CA LEU A 32 -2.11 -6.18 8.33
C LEU A 32 -1.93 -7.46 9.13
N PHE A 33 -1.09 -8.39 8.65
CA PHE A 33 -0.71 -9.58 9.41
C PHE A 33 0.03 -9.20 10.70
N LEU A 34 1.05 -8.35 10.61
CA LEU A 34 1.79 -7.87 11.78
C LEU A 34 0.89 -7.12 12.76
N ARG A 35 -0.14 -6.39 12.29
CA ARG A 35 -1.10 -5.67 13.14
C ARG A 35 -1.90 -6.56 14.07
N GLN A 36 -2.09 -7.85 13.73
CA GLN A 36 -2.73 -8.81 14.62
C GLN A 36 -1.91 -9.09 15.89
N TRP A 37 -0.59 -8.88 15.83
CA TRP A 37 0.36 -9.26 16.88
C TRP A 37 1.15 -8.08 17.46
N LEU A 38 1.28 -6.98 16.69
CA LEU A 38 2.14 -5.85 16.99
C LEU A 38 1.37 -4.53 17.03
N ASN A 39 1.87 -3.61 17.86
CA ASN A 39 1.38 -2.23 17.92
C ASN A 39 2.01 -1.37 16.82
N TYR A 40 1.36 -0.24 16.49
CA TYR A 40 1.80 0.64 15.40
C TYR A 40 3.27 1.11 15.52
N CYS A 41 3.78 1.36 16.73
CA CYS A 41 5.21 1.71 16.95
C CYS A 41 6.17 0.59 16.55
N GLN A 42 5.79 -0.68 16.82
CA GLN A 42 6.61 -1.85 16.48
C GLN A 42 6.60 -2.09 14.97
N ILE A 43 5.44 -1.94 14.33
CA ILE A 43 5.30 -2.02 12.87
C ILE A 43 6.11 -0.90 12.19
N GLN A 44 6.07 0.32 12.73
CA GLN A 44 6.89 1.43 12.23
C GLN A 44 8.38 1.11 12.33
N SER A 45 8.82 0.58 13.47
CA SER A 45 10.22 0.18 13.68
C SER A 45 10.64 -0.95 12.73
N TRP A 46 9.76 -1.92 12.50
CA TRP A 46 9.95 -2.99 11.51
C TRP A 46 10.05 -2.45 10.09
N LEU A 47 9.17 -1.52 9.69
CA LEU A 47 9.21 -0.89 8.36
C LEU A 47 10.50 -0.11 8.12
N LYS A 48 10.98 0.60 9.15
CA LYS A 48 12.25 1.32 9.08
C LYS A 48 13.45 0.37 9.00
N LYS A 49 13.44 -0.72 9.77
CA LYS A 49 14.56 -1.66 9.86
C LYS A 49 14.66 -2.61 8.65
N GLU A 50 13.56 -3.25 8.27
CA GLU A 50 13.55 -4.31 7.26
C GLU A 50 13.37 -3.76 5.83
N LYS A 51 12.60 -2.68 5.67
CA LYS A 51 12.20 -2.16 4.36
C LYS A 51 12.78 -0.78 4.07
N ASN A 52 13.49 -0.17 5.02
CA ASN A 52 14.02 1.20 4.95
C ASN A 52 12.93 2.23 4.57
N ILE A 53 11.73 2.03 5.11
CA ILE A 53 10.58 2.92 4.90
C ILE A 53 10.34 3.72 6.16
N GLU A 54 10.54 5.03 6.08
CA GLU A 54 10.15 5.95 7.14
C GLU A 54 8.71 6.43 6.93
N ILE A 55 7.86 6.08 7.88
CA ILE A 55 6.45 6.47 7.91
C ILE A 55 6.11 6.96 9.32
N SER A 56 5.30 8.00 9.44
CA SER A 56 4.79 8.42 10.75
C SER A 56 3.74 7.44 11.27
N ILE A 57 3.66 7.25 12.59
CA ILE A 57 2.63 6.39 13.22
C ILE A 57 1.21 6.79 12.78
N SER A 58 0.93 8.09 12.71
CA SER A 58 -0.38 8.61 12.26
C SER A 58 -0.68 8.25 10.80
N GLN A 59 0.34 8.29 9.93
CA GLN A 59 0.19 7.88 8.53
C GLN A 59 0.00 6.36 8.42
N LEU A 60 0.72 5.57 9.23
CA LEU A 60 0.55 4.13 9.29
C LEU A 60 -0.85 3.75 9.77
N ALA A 61 -1.35 4.40 10.82
CA ALA A 61 -2.70 4.20 11.33
C ALA A 61 -3.76 4.59 10.29
N HIS A 62 -3.56 5.71 9.58
CA HIS A 62 -4.45 6.12 8.51
C HIS A 62 -4.45 5.11 7.35
N CYS A 63 -3.28 4.62 6.93
CA CYS A 63 -3.17 3.58 5.91
C CYS A 63 -3.90 2.31 6.33
N ILE A 64 -3.66 1.82 7.55
CA ILE A 64 -4.30 0.60 8.05
C ILE A 64 -5.82 0.79 8.17
N ASN A 65 -6.28 1.86 8.82
CA ASN A 65 -7.69 2.00 9.19
C ASN A 65 -8.60 2.58 8.09
N HIS A 66 -8.05 3.33 7.13
CA HIS A 66 -8.86 4.01 6.11
C HIS A 66 -8.49 3.63 4.67
N ARG A 67 -7.24 3.23 4.42
CA ARG A 67 -6.78 2.91 3.05
C ARG A 67 -6.82 1.41 2.76
N TRP A 68 -6.56 0.58 3.76
CA TRP A 68 -6.48 -0.88 3.62
C TRP A 68 -7.64 -1.63 4.27
N VAL A 69 -8.50 -0.92 4.99
CA VAL A 69 -9.73 -1.44 5.60
C VAL A 69 -10.94 -1.31 4.66
N ASP A 70 -10.80 -0.75 3.46
CA ASP A 70 -11.94 -0.57 2.57
C ASP A 70 -12.35 -1.88 1.84
N LYS A 71 -13.36 -2.51 2.46
CA LYS A 71 -14.53 -3.26 1.93
C LYS A 71 -14.35 -4.52 1.08
#